data_AF-A0A8S1A208-F1
#
_entry.id   AF-A0A8S1A208-F1
#
_cell.length_a   1.000
_cell.length_b   1.000
_cell.length_c   1.000
_cell.angle_alpha   90.00
_cell.angle_beta   90.00
_cell.angle_gamma   90.00
#
_symmetry.space_group_name_H-M   'P 1'
#
loop_
_entity.id
_entity.type
_entity.pdbx_description
1 polymer ?
#
loop_
_entity_poly.entity_id
_entity_poly.type
_entity_poly.pdbx_seq_one_letter_code
_entity_poly.pdbx_strand_id
1 'polypeptide(L)'
;MTELDIQLITEINVQLALFRDLLIHIGQPHDCPELRERVRRLRRACVEATKQTSQLVLPNCKKSTSEGCTEQPQMVLLYFMAQLLLRELAKCHRLVQLVPMDMTSYYENRAGPSNFGNVISQILLCKQITPDFNQEELCSIIKDTQEITKIVNDIQEYLPQHENLNHLAAVYTKM
;
A
#
# COMPACT_ATOMS: atom_id res chain seq x y z
N MET A 1 -4.13 -25.13 7.05
CA MET A 1 -4.16 -23.75 7.56
C MET A 1 -2.90 -23.53 8.39
N THR A 2 -1.95 -22.72 7.92
CA THR A 2 -0.82 -22.31 8.76
C THR A 2 -1.28 -21.11 9.58
N GLU A 3 -1.22 -21.21 10.90
CA GLU A 3 -1.59 -20.14 11.84
C GLU A 3 -0.87 -18.82 11.53
N LEU A 4 0.33 -18.92 10.97
CA LEU A 4 1.17 -17.81 10.53
C LEU A 4 0.52 -16.93 9.45
N ASP A 5 -0.15 -17.52 8.45
CA ASP A 5 -0.72 -16.76 7.33
C ASP A 5 -1.88 -15.86 7.81
N ILE A 6 -2.67 -16.37 8.75
CA ILE A 6 -3.79 -15.62 9.35
C ILE A 6 -3.27 -14.48 10.22
N GLN A 7 -2.19 -14.71 10.98
CA GLN A 7 -1.55 -13.66 11.78
C GLN A 7 -1.03 -12.53 10.89
N LEU A 8 -0.37 -12.85 9.77
CA LEU A 8 0.13 -11.85 8.82
C LEU A 8 -0.99 -11.03 8.18
N ILE A 9 -2.10 -11.68 7.81
CA ILE A 9 -3.28 -11.00 7.27
C ILE A 9 -3.94 -10.10 8.33
N THR A 10 -4.00 -10.54 9.58
CA THR A 10 -4.53 -9.74 10.69
C THR A 10 -3.67 -8.50 10.92
N GLU A 11 -2.35 -8.64 10.86
CA GLU A 11 -1.41 -7.51 10.94
C GLU A 11 -1.63 -6.51 9.81
N ILE A 12 -1.85 -6.97 8.57
CA ILE A 12 -2.24 -6.09 7.45
C ILE A 12 -3.52 -5.31 7.79
N ASN A 13 -4.54 -5.98 8.33
CA ASN A 13 -5.79 -5.31 8.71
C ASN A 13 -5.56 -4.19 9.75
N VAL A 14 -4.73 -4.46 10.77
CA VAL A 14 -4.36 -3.45 11.78
C VAL A 14 -3.63 -2.26 11.13
N GLN A 15 -2.66 -2.52 10.26
CA GLN A 15 -1.93 -1.46 9.56
C GLN A 15 -2.85 -0.62 8.66
N LEU A 16 -3.82 -1.25 7.98
CA LEU A 16 -4.82 -0.55 7.17
C LEU A 16 -5.75 0.32 8.01
N ALA A 17 -6.16 -0.15 9.19
CA ALA A 17 -6.95 0.67 10.13
C ALA A 17 -6.16 1.91 10.56
N LEU A 18 -4.90 1.73 10.98
CA LEU A 18 -4.01 2.83 11.35
C LEU A 18 -3.77 3.79 10.17
N PHE A 19 -3.62 3.25 8.95
CA PHE A 19 -3.43 4.07 7.76
C PHE A 19 -4.64 4.96 7.50
N ARG A 20 -5.84 4.42 7.61
CA ARG A 20 -7.11 5.17 7.49
C ARG A 20 -7.22 6.27 8.54
N ASP A 21 -6.84 5.97 9.78
CA ASP A 21 -6.85 6.94 10.87
C ASP A 21 -5.82 8.06 10.66
N LEU A 22 -4.68 7.80 10.01
CA LEU A 22 -3.77 8.88 9.65
C LEU A 22 -4.30 9.73 8.48
N LEU A 23 -4.98 9.12 7.49
CA LEU A 23 -5.50 9.83 6.33
C LEU A 23 -6.56 10.89 6.70
N ILE A 24 -7.36 10.67 7.75
CA ILE A 24 -8.37 11.65 8.18
C ILE A 24 -7.76 12.97 8.69
N HIS A 25 -6.49 12.96 9.08
CA HIS A 25 -5.80 14.14 9.59
C HIS A 25 -5.19 15.01 8.49
N ILE A 26 -5.14 14.53 7.24
CA ILE A 26 -4.68 15.35 6.12
C ILE A 26 -5.66 16.51 5.88
N GLY A 27 -5.13 17.73 5.76
CA GLY A 27 -5.90 18.96 5.63
C GLY A 27 -6.53 19.47 6.94
N GLN A 28 -6.24 18.84 8.08
CA GLN A 28 -6.66 19.30 9.39
C GLN A 28 -5.62 20.24 10.02
N PRO A 29 -5.94 20.98 11.11
CA PRO A 29 -4.99 21.92 11.73
C PRO A 29 -3.65 21.31 12.20
N HIS A 30 -3.61 19.99 12.44
CA HIS A 30 -2.42 19.26 12.87
C HIS A 30 -1.68 18.58 11.70
N ASP A 31 -2.10 18.84 10.46
CA ASP A 31 -1.42 18.33 9.28
C ASP A 31 -0.06 19.01 9.12
N CYS A 32 1.01 18.23 9.23
CA CYS A 32 2.38 18.72 9.19
C CYS A 32 3.33 17.72 8.49
N PRO A 33 4.56 18.12 8.13
CA PRO A 33 5.51 17.25 7.45
C PRO A 33 5.79 15.91 8.18
N GLU A 34 5.85 15.92 9.51
CA GLU A 34 6.04 14.72 10.32
C GLU A 34 4.91 13.71 10.13
N LEU A 35 3.66 14.22 10.12
CA LEU A 35 2.47 13.42 9.89
C LEU A 35 2.44 12.88 8.45
N ARG A 36 2.75 13.73 7.46
CA ARG A 36 2.80 13.34 6.04
C ARG A 36 3.82 12.23 5.78
N GLU A 37 5.00 12.32 6.40
CA GLU A 37 5.99 11.25 6.31
C GLU A 37 5.52 9.97 7.04
N ARG A 38 4.81 10.09 8.18
CA ARG A 38 4.23 8.93 8.87
C ARG A 38 3.21 8.21 7.99
N VAL A 39 2.35 8.96 7.29
CA VAL A 39 1.42 8.45 6.28
C VAL A 39 2.18 7.72 5.17
N ARG A 40 3.21 8.36 4.58
CA ARG A 40 4.04 7.76 3.51
C ARG A 40 4.69 6.46 3.95
N ARG A 41 5.26 6.40 5.16
CA ARG A 41 5.90 5.20 5.71
C ARG A 41 4.90 4.07 5.96
N LEU A 42 3.78 4.37 6.61
CA LEU A 42 2.77 3.36 6.91
C LEU A 42 2.12 2.82 5.64
N ARG A 43 1.90 3.67 4.63
CA ARG A 43 1.44 3.24 3.29
C ARG A 43 2.39 2.20 2.69
N ARG A 44 3.69 2.50 2.66
CA ARG A 44 4.71 1.58 2.13
C ARG A 44 4.76 0.27 2.93
N ALA A 45 4.61 0.34 4.25
CA ALA A 45 4.54 -0.85 5.09
C ALA A 45 3.33 -1.73 4.73
N CYS A 46 2.13 -1.14 4.53
CA CYS A 46 0.95 -1.88 4.10
C CYS A 46 1.17 -2.58 2.74
N VAL A 47 1.80 -1.87 1.79
CA VAL A 47 2.10 -2.39 0.45
C VAL A 47 3.07 -3.57 0.52
N GLU A 48 4.17 -3.40 1.24
CA GLU A 48 5.18 -4.45 1.41
C GLU A 48 4.63 -5.66 2.17
N ALA A 49 3.85 -5.46 3.24
CA ALA A 49 3.22 -6.55 3.98
C ALA A 49 2.26 -7.35 3.08
N THR A 50 1.45 -6.66 2.27
CA THR A 50 0.53 -7.30 1.33
C THR A 50 1.29 -8.10 0.27
N LYS A 51 2.38 -7.55 -0.27
CA LYS A 51 3.25 -8.19 -1.25
C LYS A 51 3.95 -9.42 -0.70
N GLN A 52 4.51 -9.33 0.50
CA GLN A 52 5.19 -10.45 1.14
C GLN A 52 4.19 -11.57 1.44
N THR A 53 3.02 -11.22 1.96
CA THR A 53 1.97 -12.19 2.26
C THR A 53 1.43 -12.86 0.99
N SER A 54 1.28 -12.13 -0.12
CA SER A 54 0.84 -12.74 -1.39
C SER A 54 1.85 -13.75 -1.96
N GLN A 55 3.15 -13.49 -1.79
CA GLN A 55 4.20 -14.41 -2.19
C GLN A 55 4.23 -15.70 -1.36
N LEU A 56 3.68 -15.69 -0.15
CA LEU A 56 3.53 -16.88 0.69
C LEU A 56 2.25 -17.66 0.34
N VAL A 57 1.14 -16.94 0.13
CA VAL A 57 -0.18 -17.54 -0.10
C VAL A 57 -0.30 -18.11 -1.53
N LEU A 58 0.11 -17.37 -2.57
CA LEU A 58 -0.10 -17.76 -3.98
C LEU A 58 0.61 -19.08 -4.40
N PRO A 59 1.88 -19.35 -4.04
CA PRO A 59 2.54 -20.60 -4.42
C PRO A 59 1.93 -21.84 -3.77
N ASN A 60 1.35 -21.70 -2.58
CA ASN A 60 0.67 -22.80 -1.88
C ASN A 60 -0.60 -23.22 -2.64
N CYS A 61 -1.28 -22.30 -3.33
CA CYS A 61 -2.44 -22.61 -4.18
C CYS A 61 -2.07 -23.44 -5.42
N LYS A 62 -0.95 -23.14 -6.09
CA LYS A 62 -0.50 -23.86 -7.31
C LYS A 62 -0.11 -25.31 -7.06
N LYS A 63 0.22 -25.67 -5.81
CA LYS A 63 0.55 -27.07 -5.43
C LYS A 63 -0.70 -27.90 -5.14
N SER A 64 -1.81 -27.28 -4.72
CA SER A 64 -3.08 -27.96 -4.42
C SER A 64 -3.96 -28.22 -5.66
N THR A 65 -3.52 -27.85 -6.87
CA THR A 65 -4.31 -27.96 -8.11
C THR A 65 -4.68 -29.40 -8.53
N SER A 66 -4.30 -30.43 -7.77
CA SER A 66 -4.78 -31.81 -7.98
C SER A 66 -6.13 -32.10 -7.30
N GLU A 67 -6.56 -31.30 -6.31
CA GLU A 67 -7.85 -31.47 -5.62
C GLU A 67 -8.44 -30.09 -5.25
N GLY A 68 -9.48 -29.65 -5.98
CA GLY A 68 -10.43 -28.59 -5.61
C GLY A 68 -9.89 -27.33 -4.92
N CYS A 69 -9.66 -26.26 -5.69
CA CYS A 69 -9.23 -24.93 -5.24
C CYS A 69 -10.31 -24.11 -4.47
N THR A 70 -11.34 -24.76 -3.91
CA THR A 70 -12.59 -24.04 -3.58
C THR A 70 -12.60 -23.35 -2.22
N GLU A 71 -11.65 -23.62 -1.30
CA GLU A 71 -11.76 -23.13 0.08
C GLU A 71 -10.41 -22.74 0.71
N GLN A 72 -9.73 -21.72 0.17
CA GLN A 72 -8.60 -21.09 0.84
C GLN A 72 -9.01 -19.76 1.48
N PRO A 73 -9.51 -19.74 2.73
CA PRO A 73 -10.01 -18.53 3.39
C PRO A 73 -8.92 -17.43 3.48
N GLN A 74 -7.65 -17.80 3.62
CA GLN A 74 -6.52 -16.86 3.61
C GLN A 74 -6.43 -16.06 2.30
N MET A 75 -6.75 -16.68 1.17
CA MET A 75 -6.69 -16.03 -0.14
C MET A 75 -7.84 -15.04 -0.31
N VAL A 76 -9.04 -15.42 0.13
CA VAL A 76 -10.22 -14.54 0.18
C VAL A 76 -9.96 -13.34 1.10
N LEU A 77 -9.41 -13.57 2.29
CA LEU A 77 -9.07 -12.51 3.23
C LEU A 77 -8.02 -11.56 2.66
N LEU A 78 -6.92 -12.10 2.11
CA LEU A 78 -5.86 -11.30 1.49
C LEU A 78 -6.41 -10.49 0.30
N TYR A 79 -7.31 -11.06 -0.50
CA TYR A 79 -7.99 -10.35 -1.57
C TYR A 79 -8.75 -9.13 -1.04
N PHE A 80 -9.56 -9.30 0.02
CA PHE A 80 -10.29 -8.18 0.62
C PHE A 80 -9.38 -7.13 1.25
N MET A 81 -8.28 -7.54 1.89
CA MET A 81 -7.28 -6.60 2.42
C MET A 81 -6.61 -5.80 1.30
N ALA A 82 -6.23 -6.45 0.19
CA ALA A 82 -5.64 -5.78 -0.96
C ALA A 82 -6.62 -4.82 -1.66
N GLN A 83 -7.89 -5.21 -1.80
CA GLN A 83 -8.97 -4.34 -2.29
C GLN A 83 -9.19 -3.12 -1.39
N LEU A 84 -9.20 -3.33 -0.07
CA LEU A 84 -9.29 -2.25 0.90
C LEU A 84 -8.10 -1.30 0.76
N LEU A 85 -6.88 -1.83 0.65
CA LEU A 85 -5.67 -1.04 0.42
C LEU A 85 -5.76 -0.21 -0.86
N LEU A 86 -6.21 -0.77 -1.99
CA LEU A 86 -6.41 -0.01 -3.23
C LEU A 86 -7.32 1.20 -3.04
N ARG A 87 -8.42 1.02 -2.30
CA ARG A 87 -9.35 2.12 -1.99
C ARG A 87 -8.67 3.20 -1.16
N GLU A 88 -7.89 2.82 -0.15
CA GLU A 88 -7.19 3.80 0.70
C GLU A 88 -6.00 4.46 -0.03
N LEU A 89 -5.33 3.77 -0.95
CA LEU A 89 -4.31 4.36 -1.84
C LEU A 89 -4.92 5.42 -2.76
N ALA A 90 -6.09 5.15 -3.34
CA ALA A 90 -6.80 6.14 -4.16
C ALA A 90 -7.18 7.40 -3.36
N LYS A 91 -7.65 7.23 -2.12
CA LYS A 91 -7.90 8.36 -1.21
C LYS A 91 -6.62 9.11 -0.87
N CYS A 92 -5.55 8.39 -0.51
CA CYS A 92 -4.24 8.96 -0.19
C CYS A 92 -3.71 9.81 -1.35
N HIS A 93 -3.73 9.28 -2.58
CA HIS A 93 -3.36 10.01 -3.79
C HIS A 93 -4.17 11.30 -3.94
N ARG A 94 -5.50 11.20 -3.79
CA ARG A 94 -6.39 12.37 -3.95
C ARG A 94 -6.14 13.44 -2.88
N LEU A 95 -5.92 13.02 -1.64
CA LEU A 95 -5.62 13.93 -0.52
C LEU A 95 -4.29 14.65 -0.72
N VAL A 96 -3.23 13.94 -1.11
CA VAL A 96 -1.92 14.53 -1.43
C VAL A 96 -2.02 15.50 -2.61
N GLN A 97 -2.80 15.16 -3.63
CA GLN A 97 -2.99 16.01 -4.81
C GLN A 97 -3.75 17.31 -4.48
N LEU A 98 -4.80 17.24 -3.66
CA LEU A 98 -5.66 18.37 -3.34
C LEU A 98 -5.11 19.26 -2.22
N VAL A 99 -4.36 18.67 -1.29
CA VAL A 99 -3.76 19.36 -0.15
C VAL A 99 -2.25 19.13 -0.21
N PRO A 100 -1.53 19.87 -1.08
CA PRO A 100 -0.09 19.77 -1.16
C PRO A 100 0.55 20.27 0.14
N MET A 101 1.70 19.69 0.50
CA MET A 101 2.49 20.06 1.67
C MET A 101 3.91 20.39 1.23
N ASP A 102 4.44 21.51 1.71
CA ASP A 102 5.88 21.78 1.55
C ASP A 102 6.68 20.90 2.51
N MET A 103 7.46 19.99 1.94
CA MET A 103 8.31 19.04 2.67
C MET A 103 9.80 19.45 2.63
N THR A 104 10.14 20.60 2.04
CA THR A 104 11.53 21.01 1.77
C THR A 104 12.36 21.02 3.04
N SER A 105 11.92 21.78 4.06
CA SER A 105 12.62 21.87 5.34
C SER A 105 12.74 20.53 6.06
N TYR A 106 11.71 19.68 5.94
CA TYR A 106 11.70 18.36 6.57
C TYR A 106 12.81 17.44 6.03
N TYR A 107 12.96 17.40 4.70
CA TYR A 107 13.98 16.56 4.06
C TYR A 107 15.37 17.18 4.12
N GLU A 108 15.52 18.51 4.06
CA GLU A 108 16.82 19.18 4.24
C GLU A 108 17.40 18.90 5.63
N ASN A 109 16.58 18.98 6.68
CA ASN A 109 17.01 18.73 8.06
C ASN A 109 17.27 17.25 8.37
N ARG A 110 16.85 16.32 7.49
CA ARG A 110 17.02 14.87 7.64
C ARG A 110 17.94 14.24 6.61
N ALA A 111 18.45 15.02 5.66
CA ALA A 111 19.36 14.53 4.64
C ALA A 111 20.71 14.15 5.27
N GLY A 112 20.87 12.87 5.61
CA GLY A 112 22.16 12.19 5.53
C GLY A 112 22.64 12.12 4.06
N PRO A 113 23.83 11.55 3.75
CA PRO A 113 24.59 11.78 2.51
C PRO A 113 23.93 11.32 1.18
N SER A 114 22.64 10.97 1.17
CA SER A 114 21.83 10.49 0.06
C SER A 114 21.54 11.51 -1.07
N ASN A 115 22.22 12.66 -1.09
CA ASN A 115 22.14 13.64 -2.18
C ASN A 115 22.91 13.25 -3.45
N PHE A 116 23.44 12.03 -3.57
CA PHE A 116 24.29 11.64 -4.69
C PHE A 116 23.61 11.79 -6.06
N GLY A 117 22.31 11.47 -6.15
CA GLY A 117 21.52 11.68 -7.38
C GLY A 117 21.35 13.16 -7.75
N ASN A 118 21.17 14.04 -6.75
CA ASN A 118 21.09 15.49 -6.95
C ASN A 118 22.45 16.09 -7.33
N VAL A 119 23.54 15.60 -6.74
CA VAL A 119 24.91 16.03 -7.07
C VAL A 119 25.28 15.64 -8.50
N ILE A 120 25.01 14.39 -8.92
CA ILE A 120 25.24 13.96 -10.31
C ILE A 120 24.44 14.83 -11.29
N SER A 121 23.17 15.10 -10.97
CA SER A 121 22.30 15.93 -11.79
C SER A 121 22.78 17.39 -11.89
N GLN A 122 23.24 17.98 -10.79
CA GLN A 122 23.81 19.33 -10.76
C GLN A 122 25.14 19.42 -11.53
N ILE A 123 25.97 18.38 -11.46
CA ILE A 123 27.25 18.29 -12.19
C ILE A 123 27.02 18.14 -13.70
N LEU A 124 26.01 17.36 -14.12
CA LEU A 124 25.76 17.06 -15.54
C LEU A 124 24.84 18.08 -16.23
N LEU A 125 23.85 18.64 -15.53
CA LEU A 125 22.78 19.43 -16.15
C LEU A 125 22.87 20.93 -15.86
N CYS A 126 23.81 21.38 -15.00
CA CYS A 126 23.94 22.77 -14.56
C CYS A 126 22.60 23.40 -14.13
N LYS A 127 21.68 22.59 -13.63
CA LYS A 127 20.40 23.01 -13.07
C LYS A 127 20.33 22.51 -11.65
N GLN A 128 20.06 23.42 -10.72
CA GLN A 128 19.62 23.05 -9.39
C GLN A 128 18.23 22.44 -9.56
N ILE A 129 18.16 21.10 -9.67
CA ILE A 129 16.89 20.40 -9.66
C ILE A 129 16.38 20.51 -8.22
N THR A 130 15.50 21.46 -7.97
CA THR A 130 14.70 21.48 -6.74
C THR A 130 13.77 20.27 -6.82
N PRO A 131 13.93 19.24 -5.96
CA PRO A 131 13.08 18.06 -6.00
C PRO A 131 11.64 18.45 -5.66
N ASP A 132 10.70 18.16 -6.55
CA ASP A 132 9.28 18.29 -6.27
C ASP A 132 8.83 17.06 -5.47
N PHE A 133 8.97 17.14 -4.15
CA PHE A 133 8.62 16.07 -3.22
C PHE A 133 7.14 15.67 -3.31
N ASN A 134 6.26 16.63 -3.62
CA ASN A 134 4.84 16.36 -3.76
C ASN A 134 4.57 15.52 -5.01
N GLN A 135 5.18 15.87 -6.14
CA GLN A 135 5.08 15.08 -7.37
C GLN A 135 5.74 13.70 -7.23
N GLU A 136 6.89 13.61 -6.54
CA GLU A 136 7.52 12.32 -6.23
C GLU A 136 6.59 11.42 -5.40
N GLU A 137 5.93 11.99 -4.39
CA GLU A 137 4.98 11.27 -3.56
C GLU A 137 3.79 10.76 -4.37
N LEU A 138 3.16 11.60 -5.20
CA LEU A 138 2.07 11.20 -6.10
C LEU A 138 2.49 10.05 -7.02
N CYS A 139 3.66 10.18 -7.67
CA CYS A 139 4.22 9.13 -8.52
C CYS A 139 4.46 7.83 -7.74
N SER A 140 4.90 7.92 -6.48
CA SER A 140 5.11 6.73 -5.66
C SER A 140 3.80 6.04 -5.28
N ILE A 141 2.73 6.78 -4.99
CA ILE A 141 1.41 6.22 -4.70
C ILE A 141 0.84 5.51 -5.94
N ILE A 142 1.07 6.05 -7.15
CA ILE A 142 0.66 5.39 -8.40
C ILE A 142 1.37 4.05 -8.57
N LYS A 143 2.69 3.99 -8.32
CA LYS A 143 3.46 2.74 -8.38
C LYS A 143 2.95 1.72 -7.36
N ASP A 144 2.72 2.15 -6.13
CA ASP A 144 2.15 1.29 -5.07
C ASP A 144 0.78 0.75 -5.49
N THR A 145 -0.07 1.59 -6.10
CA THR A 145 -1.40 1.19 -6.62
C THR A 145 -1.28 0.14 -7.72
N GLN A 146 -0.33 0.29 -8.65
CA GLN A 146 -0.09 -0.68 -9.72
C GLN A 146 0.38 -2.03 -9.16
N GLU A 147 1.28 -2.03 -8.18
CA GLU A 147 1.78 -3.25 -7.53
C GLU A 147 0.63 -4.02 -6.85
N ILE A 148 -0.21 -3.33 -6.07
CA ILE A 148 -1.35 -3.98 -5.40
C ILE A 148 -2.41 -4.43 -6.41
N THR A 149 -2.65 -3.66 -7.49
CA THR A 149 -3.57 -4.07 -8.56
C THR A 149 -3.13 -5.39 -9.19
N LYS A 150 -1.82 -5.56 -9.43
CA LYS A 150 -1.27 -6.81 -9.93
C LYS A 150 -1.55 -7.97 -8.98
N ILE A 151 -1.29 -7.80 -7.68
CA ILE A 151 -1.56 -8.83 -6.66
C ILE A 151 -3.05 -9.20 -6.62
N VAL A 152 -3.94 -8.22 -6.69
CA VAL A 152 -5.40 -8.45 -6.73
C VAL A 152 -5.77 -9.29 -7.94
N ASN A 153 -5.26 -8.96 -9.12
CA ASN A 153 -5.54 -9.70 -10.35
C ASN A 153 -5.01 -11.13 -10.26
N ASP A 154 -3.77 -11.29 -9.77
CA ASP A 154 -3.15 -12.60 -9.56
C ASP A 154 -4.00 -13.46 -8.61
N ILE A 155 -4.52 -12.91 -7.51
CA ILE A 155 -5.39 -13.64 -6.57
C ILE A 155 -6.75 -13.96 -7.19
N GLN A 156 -7.32 -13.02 -7.96
CA GLN A 156 -8.65 -13.16 -8.56
C GLN A 156 -8.74 -14.33 -9.54
N GLU A 157 -7.64 -14.70 -10.21
CA GLU A 157 -7.57 -15.88 -11.09
C GLU A 157 -7.92 -17.20 -10.38
N TYR A 158 -7.77 -17.25 -9.05
CA TYR A 158 -7.99 -18.45 -8.23
C TYR A 158 -9.31 -18.42 -7.46
N LEU A 159 -10.07 -17.32 -7.48
CA LEU A 159 -11.32 -17.20 -6.74
C LEU A 159 -12.54 -17.58 -7.61
N PRO A 160 -13.58 -18.23 -7.05
CA PRO A 160 -14.81 -18.54 -7.79
C PRO A 160 -15.54 -17.25 -8.23
N GLN A 161 -16.28 -17.32 -9.35
CA GLN A 161 -16.89 -16.15 -10.00
C GLN A 161 -17.80 -15.29 -9.08
N HIS A 162 -17.87 -13.99 -9.42
CA HIS A 162 -18.28 -12.83 -8.61
C HIS A 162 -19.55 -12.92 -7.72
N GLU A 163 -20.52 -13.80 -7.99
CA GLU A 163 -21.74 -13.88 -7.16
C GLU A 163 -21.46 -14.38 -5.73
N ASN A 164 -20.45 -15.24 -5.54
CA ASN A 164 -20.08 -15.75 -4.21
C ASN A 164 -19.20 -14.79 -3.40
N LEU A 165 -18.46 -13.87 -4.04
CA LEU A 165 -17.54 -12.97 -3.31
C LEU A 165 -18.28 -11.93 -2.46
N ASN A 166 -19.40 -11.39 -2.93
CA ASN A 166 -20.16 -10.38 -2.18
C ASN A 166 -20.73 -10.95 -0.87
N HIS A 167 -21.14 -12.23 -0.87
CA HIS A 167 -21.57 -12.92 0.34
C HIS A 167 -20.41 -13.16 1.32
N LEU A 168 -19.22 -13.53 0.83
CA LEU A 168 -18.02 -13.69 1.66
C LEU A 168 -17.55 -12.34 2.23
N ALA A 169 -17.63 -11.26 1.46
CA ALA A 169 -17.31 -9.90 1.93
C ALA A 169 -18.15 -9.52 3.16
N ALA A 170 -19.46 -9.79 3.14
CA ALA A 170 -20.35 -9.49 4.27
C ALA A 170 -20.00 -10.29 5.55
N VAL A 171 -19.39 -11.47 5.40
CA VAL A 171 -18.94 -12.32 6.52
C VAL A 171 -17.58 -11.86 7.05
N TYR A 172 -16.65 -11.50 6.18
CA TYR A 172 -15.27 -11.18 6.57
C TYR A 172 -15.03 -9.69 6.88
N THR A 173 -15.89 -8.77 6.43
CA THR A 173 -15.78 -7.33 6.74
C THR A 173 -16.33 -6.97 8.13
N LYS A 174 -16.82 -7.97 8.89
CA LYS A 174 -17.30 -7.80 10.27
C LYS A 174 -16.28 -8.20 11.35
N MET A 175 -15.09 -8.65 10.96
CA MET A 175 -13.95 -8.89 11.86
C MET A 175 -12.99 -7.71 11.81
#